data_AF-A0A259C957-F1
#
_entry.id   AF-A0A259C957-F1
#
_cell.length_a   1.000
_cell.length_b   1.000
_cell.length_c   1.000
_cell.angle_alpha   90.00
_cell.angle_beta   90.00
_cell.angle_gamma   90.00
#
_symmetry.space_group_name_H-M   'P 1'
#
loop_
_entity.id
_entity.type
_entity.pdbx_description
1 polymer ?
#
loop_
_entity_poly.entity_id
_entity_poly.type
_entity_poly.pdbx_seq_one_letter_code
_entity_poly.pdbx_strand_id
1 'polypeptide(L)'
;MLNFVDRRIEEIDALSDDEIVAEAREAGEDPEQVAGELRSLINDLIREQAKERLKAARASLDAKRTTKSSGSANVLSFERKQAILKGFAENDGRLRERLTMAARNGEGATEREVDSILQDLRDLGVVDEDGNPL
;
A
#
# COMPACT_ATOMS: atom_id res chain seq x y z
N MET A 1 40.59 25.46 30.86
CA MET A 1 41.33 24.21 30.63
C MET A 1 40.32 23.22 30.09
N LEU A 2 40.47 22.80 28.83
CA LEU A 2 39.71 21.66 28.29
C LEU A 2 40.01 20.43 29.14
N ASN A 3 39.01 19.59 29.37
CA ASN A 3 39.23 18.34 30.09
C ASN A 3 40.08 17.40 29.19
N PHE A 4 40.64 16.33 29.77
CA PHE A 4 41.50 15.40 29.02
C PHE A 4 40.82 14.80 27.78
N VAL A 5 39.52 14.51 27.86
CA VAL A 5 38.73 13.94 26.76
C VAL A 5 38.60 14.96 25.64
N ASP A 6 38.23 16.20 25.94
CA ASP A 6 38.06 17.25 24.93
C ASP A 6 39.38 17.53 24.20
N ARG A 7 40.51 17.54 24.94
CA ARG A 7 41.85 17.70 24.35
C ARG A 7 42.21 16.55 23.42
N ARG A 8 41.81 15.32 23.76
CA ARG A 8 42.05 14.14 22.92
C ARG A 8 41.20 14.15 21.66
N ILE A 9 39.96 14.64 21.75
CA ILE A 9 39.09 14.83 20.59
C ILE A 9 39.70 15.88 19.66
N GLU A 10 40.18 17.02 20.17
CA GLU A 10 40.85 18.04 19.35
C GLU A 10 42.14 17.51 18.68
N GLU A 11 42.92 16.68 19.38
CA GLU A 11 44.11 16.03 18.80
C GLU A 11 43.74 15.05 17.68
N ILE A 12 42.64 14.31 17.81
CA ILE A 12 42.13 13.40 16.78
C ILE A 12 41.55 14.18 15.59
N ASP A 13 40.78 15.24 15.84
CA ASP A 13 40.20 16.08 14.79
C ASP A 13 41.26 16.86 14.00
N ALA A 14 42.44 17.09 14.58
CA ALA A 14 43.56 17.76 13.93
C ALA A 14 44.40 16.83 13.03
N LEU A 15 44.26 15.51 13.16
CA LEU A 15 44.95 14.54 12.30
C LEU A 15 44.31 14.51 10.91
N SER A 16 45.15 14.47 9.88
CA SER A 16 44.69 14.19 8.51
C SER A 16 44.38 12.71 8.32
N ASP A 17 43.55 12.38 7.33
CA ASP A 17 43.21 10.98 7.00
C ASP A 17 44.47 10.12 6.77
N ASP A 18 45.51 10.68 6.13
CA ASP A 18 46.77 10.00 5.88
C ASP A 18 47.55 9.71 7.17
N GLU A 19 47.51 10.62 8.14
CA GLU A 19 48.16 10.43 9.45
C GLU A 19 47.41 9.39 10.29
N ILE A 20 46.08 9.37 10.26
CA ILE A 20 45.26 8.35 10.93
C ILE A 20 45.57 6.95 10.37
N VAL A 21 45.66 6.84 9.04
CA VAL A 21 46.00 5.57 8.37
C VAL A 21 47.43 5.13 8.70
N ALA A 22 48.37 6.08 8.77
CA ALA A 22 49.75 5.79 9.13
C ALA A 22 49.87 5.29 10.58
N GLU A 23 49.23 5.97 11.53
CA GLU A 23 49.24 5.59 12.95
C GLU A 23 48.59 4.21 13.17
N ALA A 24 47.47 3.93 12.50
CA ALA A 24 46.83 2.62 12.54
C ALA A 24 47.76 1.50 12.03
N ARG A 25 48.49 1.75 10.93
CA ARG A 25 49.47 0.79 10.39
C ARG A 25 50.66 0.61 11.32
N GLU A 26 51.14 1.67 11.96
CA GLU A 26 52.21 1.60 12.96
C GLU A 26 51.80 0.80 14.20
N ALA A 27 50.53 0.86 14.58
CA ALA A 27 49.93 0.03 15.62
C ALA A 27 49.73 -1.45 15.19
N GLY A 28 50.00 -1.80 13.93
CA GLY A 28 49.86 -3.14 13.38
C GLY A 28 48.44 -3.48 12.90
N GLU A 29 47.56 -2.48 12.77
CA GLU A 29 46.22 -2.65 12.21
C GLU A 29 46.25 -2.57 10.67
N ASP A 30 45.27 -3.19 10.03
CA ASP A 30 45.00 -3.04 8.59
C ASP A 30 43.76 -2.14 8.39
N PRO A 31 43.94 -0.86 8.01
CA PRO A 31 42.84 0.08 7.80
C PRO A 31 41.84 -0.39 6.74
N GLU A 32 42.28 -1.13 5.72
CA GLU A 32 41.39 -1.65 4.68
C GLU A 32 40.48 -2.76 5.25
N GLN A 33 41.04 -3.63 6.09
CA GLN A 33 40.27 -4.65 6.78
C GLN A 33 39.23 -4.02 7.71
N VAL A 34 39.62 -3.07 8.56
CA VAL A 34 38.72 -2.38 9.50
C VAL A 34 37.59 -1.66 8.76
N ALA A 35 37.92 -0.95 7.67
CA ALA A 35 36.91 -0.31 6.83
C ALA A 35 35.96 -1.31 6.18
N GLY A 36 36.48 -2.48 5.77
CA GLY A 36 35.68 -3.60 5.24
C GLY A 36 34.69 -4.15 6.27
N GLU A 37 35.15 -4.39 7.49
CA GLU A 37 34.32 -4.86 8.61
C GLU A 37 33.21 -3.86 8.95
N LEU A 38 33.55 -2.57 9.03
CA LEU A 38 32.57 -1.51 9.28
C LEU A 38 31.51 -1.43 8.17
N ARG A 39 31.92 -1.51 6.90
CA ARG A 39 30.98 -1.55 5.76
C ARG A 39 30.07 -2.77 5.83
N SER A 40 30.59 -3.94 6.20
CA SER A 40 29.79 -5.15 6.36
C SER A 40 28.73 -4.95 7.45
N LEU A 41 29.12 -4.43 8.61
CA LEU A 41 28.21 -4.16 9.72
C LEU A 41 27.10 -3.18 9.31
N ILE A 42 27.44 -2.09 8.63
CA ILE A 42 26.45 -1.11 8.14
C ILE A 42 25.47 -1.78 7.16
N ASN A 43 25.98 -2.59 6.23
CA ASN A 43 25.13 -3.29 5.26
C ASN A 43 24.16 -4.27 5.94
N ASP A 44 24.62 -4.98 6.98
CA ASP A 44 23.77 -5.90 7.73
C ASP A 44 22.69 -5.15 8.53
N LEU A 45 23.03 -4.02 9.14
CA LEU A 45 22.06 -3.16 9.82
C LEU A 45 20.99 -2.62 8.85
N ILE A 46 21.40 -2.17 7.66
CA ILE A 46 20.47 -1.71 6.61
C ILE A 46 19.51 -2.85 6.21
N ARG A 47 20.04 -4.06 6.03
CA ARG A 47 19.24 -5.24 5.68
C ARG A 47 18.23 -5.60 6.77
N GLU A 48 18.65 -5.60 8.03
CA GLU A 48 17.73 -5.87 9.15
C GLU A 48 16.64 -4.79 9.25
N GLN A 49 17.01 -3.51 9.16
CA GLN A 49 16.03 -2.43 9.16
C GLN A 49 15.04 -2.56 7.99
N ALA A 50 15.50 -2.94 6.81
CA ALA A 50 14.63 -3.18 5.66
C ALA A 50 13.65 -4.36 5.90
N LYS A 51 14.12 -5.46 6.51
CA LYS A 51 13.26 -6.60 6.89
C LYS A 51 12.19 -6.18 7.91
N GLU A 52 12.56 -5.41 8.92
CA GLU A 52 11.62 -4.91 9.92
C GLU A 52 10.55 -4.01 9.30
N ARG A 53 10.95 -3.08 8.42
CA ARG A 53 10.01 -2.22 7.68
C ARG A 53 9.06 -3.05 6.82
N LEU A 54 9.56 -4.09 6.13
CA LEU A 54 8.72 -5.00 5.35
C LEU A 54 7.72 -5.74 6.24
N LYS A 55 8.17 -6.26 7.39
CA LYS A 55 7.32 -6.96 8.37
C LYS A 55 6.21 -6.05 8.89
N ALA A 56 6.54 -4.81 9.25
CA ALA A 56 5.58 -3.81 9.69
C ALA A 56 4.56 -3.47 8.60
N ALA A 57 5.02 -3.27 7.36
CA ALA A 57 4.14 -3.00 6.22
C ALA A 57 3.16 -4.17 5.97
N ARG A 58 3.64 -5.42 6.02
CA ARG A 58 2.79 -6.61 5.90
C ARG A 58 1.75 -6.69 7.02
N ALA A 59 2.16 -6.50 8.27
CA ALA A 59 1.24 -6.47 9.41
C ALA A 59 0.17 -5.39 9.26
N SER A 60 0.54 -4.20 8.74
CA SER A 60 -0.42 -3.12 8.48
C SER A 60 -1.43 -3.46 7.37
N LEU A 61 -1.01 -4.19 6.34
CA LEU A 61 -1.90 -4.66 5.28
C LEU A 61 -2.86 -5.73 5.79
N ASP A 62 -2.37 -6.68 6.59
CA ASP A 62 -3.20 -7.71 7.18
C ASP A 62 -4.22 -7.11 8.16
N ALA A 63 -3.83 -6.14 8.98
CA ALA A 63 -4.74 -5.39 9.84
C ALA A 63 -5.81 -4.61 9.03
N LYS A 64 -5.46 -4.06 7.86
CA LYS A 64 -6.42 -3.43 6.95
C LYS A 64 -7.37 -4.43 6.29
N ARG A 65 -6.89 -5.66 6.00
CA ARG A 65 -7.73 -6.73 5.46
C ARG A 65 -8.74 -7.23 6.50
N THR A 66 -8.31 -7.43 7.75
CA THR A 66 -9.20 -7.88 8.82
C THR A 66 -10.24 -6.82 9.20
N THR A 67 -9.88 -5.53 9.18
CA THR A 67 -10.83 -4.43 9.42
C THR A 67 -11.79 -4.19 8.24
N LYS A 68 -11.38 -4.45 6.99
CA LYS A 68 -12.29 -4.45 5.83
C LYS A 68 -13.16 -5.70 5.71
N SER A 69 -12.90 -6.75 6.50
CA SER A 69 -13.64 -8.02 6.48
C SER A 69 -15.09 -7.92 7.01
N SER A 70 -15.56 -6.73 7.43
CA SER A 70 -16.96 -6.55 7.86
C SER A 70 -17.91 -6.13 6.74
N GLY A 71 -17.42 -5.84 5.53
CA GLY A 71 -18.27 -5.72 4.35
C GLY A 71 -18.21 -7.03 3.60
N SER A 72 -19.17 -7.93 3.81
CA SER A 72 -19.47 -8.90 2.76
C SER A 72 -19.83 -8.05 1.54
N ALA A 73 -18.93 -7.97 0.56
CA ALA A 73 -19.34 -7.52 -0.76
C ALA A 73 -20.45 -8.50 -1.15
N ASN A 74 -21.70 -8.07 -1.03
CA ASN A 74 -22.84 -8.87 -1.48
C ASN A 74 -22.70 -8.92 -3.00
N VAL A 75 -21.98 -9.94 -3.47
CA VAL A 75 -21.87 -10.23 -4.89
C VAL A 75 -23.25 -10.73 -5.30
N LEU A 76 -24.07 -9.79 -5.77
CA LEU A 76 -25.39 -10.09 -6.31
C LEU A 76 -25.22 -11.09 -7.47
N SER A 77 -26.03 -12.14 -7.50
CA SER A 77 -26.06 -13.02 -8.67
C SER A 77 -26.48 -12.23 -9.91
N PHE A 78 -26.05 -12.67 -11.09
CA PHE A 78 -26.43 -12.02 -12.34
C PHE A 78 -27.96 -11.89 -12.50
N GLU A 79 -28.72 -12.92 -12.08
CA GLU A 79 -30.19 -12.88 -12.05
C GLU A 79 -30.73 -11.79 -11.12
N ARG A 80 -30.12 -11.61 -9.94
CA ARG A 80 -30.52 -10.57 -8.99
C ARG A 80 -30.25 -9.17 -9.54
N LYS A 81 -29.09 -8.98 -10.19
CA LYS A 81 -28.72 -7.73 -10.86
C LYS A 81 -29.74 -7.37 -11.97
N GLN A 82 -30.15 -8.35 -12.78
CA GLN A 82 -31.18 -8.16 -13.79
C GLN A 82 -32.55 -7.81 -13.20
N ALA A 83 -32.94 -8.48 -12.11
CA ALA A 83 -34.22 -8.21 -11.45
C ALA A 83 -34.30 -6.78 -10.91
N ILE A 84 -33.20 -6.27 -10.34
CA ILE A 84 -33.10 -4.88 -9.88
C ILE A 84 -33.29 -3.92 -11.06
N LEU A 85 -32.54 -4.09 -12.15
CA LEU A 85 -32.66 -3.23 -13.34
C LEU A 85 -34.08 -3.23 -13.91
N LYS A 86 -34.74 -4.39 -13.96
CA LYS A 86 -36.13 -4.50 -14.42
C LYS A 86 -37.08 -3.72 -13.51
N GLY A 87 -36.94 -3.86 -12.19
CA GLY A 87 -37.74 -3.11 -11.21
C GLY A 87 -37.57 -1.60 -11.33
N PHE A 88 -36.35 -1.13 -11.62
CA PHE A 88 -36.10 0.30 -11.89
C PHE A 88 -36.69 0.77 -13.22
N ALA A 89 -36.61 -0.03 -14.29
CA ALA A 89 -37.18 0.31 -15.59
C ALA A 89 -38.72 0.38 -15.60
N GLU A 90 -39.36 -0.34 -14.67
CA GLU A 90 -40.81 -0.33 -14.48
C GLU A 90 -41.28 0.86 -13.65
N ASN A 91 -40.48 1.31 -12.67
CA ASN A 91 -40.87 2.35 -11.71
C ASN A 91 -40.31 3.75 -12.00
N ASP A 92 -39.23 3.87 -12.78
CA ASP A 92 -38.60 5.16 -13.13
C ASP A 92 -38.55 5.36 -14.65
N GLY A 93 -39.42 6.26 -15.14
CA GLY A 93 -39.51 6.62 -16.55
C GLY A 93 -38.25 7.26 -17.13
N ARG A 94 -37.44 7.96 -16.31
CA ARG A 94 -36.17 8.56 -16.77
C ARG A 94 -35.07 7.52 -16.92
N LEU A 95 -35.05 6.54 -16.02
CA LEU A 95 -34.11 5.43 -16.11
C LEU A 95 -34.45 4.51 -17.29
N ARG A 96 -35.75 4.29 -17.54
CA ARG A 96 -36.26 3.54 -18.67
C ARG A 96 -35.80 4.08 -20.04
N GLU A 97 -35.63 5.39 -20.17
CA GLU A 97 -35.12 6.03 -21.40
C GLU A 97 -33.60 5.87 -21.56
N ARG A 98 -32.87 5.71 -20.45
CA ARG A 98 -31.40 5.56 -20.42
C ARG A 98 -30.93 4.10 -20.52
N LEU A 99 -31.80 3.14 -20.18
CA LEU A 99 -31.51 1.73 -20.31
C LEU A 99 -31.68 1.25 -21.77
N THR A 100 -30.73 0.46 -22.25
CA THR A 100 -30.87 -0.20 -23.55
C THR A 100 -32.04 -1.19 -23.52
N MET A 101 -32.69 -1.43 -24.68
CA MET A 101 -33.81 -2.40 -24.74
C MET A 101 -33.44 -3.78 -24.20
N ALA A 102 -32.18 -4.19 -24.38
CA ALA A 102 -31.61 -5.43 -23.85
C ALA A 102 -31.54 -5.44 -22.32
N ALA A 103 -31.02 -4.36 -21.72
CA ALA A 103 -30.99 -4.19 -20.27
C ALA A 103 -32.41 -4.10 -19.66
N ARG A 104 -33.37 -3.56 -20.42
CA ARG A 104 -34.78 -3.45 -19.99
C ARG A 104 -35.48 -4.80 -19.87
N ASN A 105 -35.22 -5.72 -20.79
CA ASN A 105 -35.89 -7.02 -20.83
C ASN A 105 -35.07 -8.14 -20.15
N GLY A 106 -33.83 -7.85 -19.72
CA GLY A 106 -32.90 -8.86 -19.19
C GLY A 106 -32.34 -9.80 -20.26
N GLU A 107 -32.58 -9.52 -21.54
CA GLU A 107 -32.22 -10.37 -22.66
C GLU A 107 -31.06 -9.73 -23.44
N GLY A 108 -29.93 -10.42 -23.52
CA GLY A 108 -28.80 -10.04 -24.38
C GLY A 108 -27.82 -9.01 -23.81
N ALA A 109 -28.03 -8.48 -22.60
CA ALA A 109 -27.03 -7.68 -21.89
C ALA A 109 -25.96 -8.58 -21.26
N THR A 110 -24.69 -8.23 -21.44
CA THR A 110 -23.59 -8.93 -20.79
C THR A 110 -23.50 -8.56 -19.31
N GLU A 111 -22.93 -9.44 -18.48
CA GLU A 111 -22.75 -9.16 -17.04
C GLU A 111 -21.96 -7.88 -16.78
N ARG A 112 -20.98 -7.57 -17.63
CA ARG A 112 -20.19 -6.32 -17.52
C ARG A 112 -21.03 -5.07 -17.77
N GLU A 113 -21.95 -5.11 -18.72
CA GLU A 113 -22.83 -3.99 -19.00
C GLU A 113 -23.82 -3.78 -17.85
N VAL A 114 -24.37 -4.87 -17.32
CA VAL A 114 -25.25 -4.84 -16.14
C VAL A 114 -24.53 -4.26 -14.92
N ASP A 115 -23.27 -4.65 -14.70
CA ASP A 115 -22.44 -4.13 -13.60
C ASP A 115 -22.14 -2.64 -13.75
N SER A 116 -21.80 -2.19 -14.97
CA SER A 116 -21.55 -0.77 -15.24
C SER A 116 -22.79 0.08 -14.95
N ILE A 117 -23.97 -0.38 -15.36
CA ILE A 117 -25.23 0.34 -15.14
C ILE A 117 -25.56 0.40 -13.65
N LEU A 118 -25.43 -0.72 -12.92
CA LEU A 118 -25.69 -0.72 -11.47
C LEU A 118 -24.72 0.17 -10.70
N GLN A 119 -23.46 0.26 -11.16
CA GLN A 119 -22.49 1.18 -10.58
C GLN A 119 -22.90 2.64 -10.81
N ASP A 120 -23.33 3.00 -12.03
CA ASP A 120 -23.83 4.35 -12.33
C ASP A 120 -25.05 4.72 -11.47
N LEU A 121 -25.96 3.77 -11.21
CA LEU A 121 -27.12 3.99 -10.34
C LEU A 121 -26.74 4.22 -8.88
N ARG A 122 -25.71 3.51 -8.41
CA ARG A 122 -25.16 3.70 -7.06
C ARG A 122 -24.49 5.08 -6.96
N ASP A 123 -23.73 5.47 -7.98
CA ASP A 123 -23.05 6.77 -8.02
C ASP A 123 -24.04 7.95 -8.09
N LEU A 124 -25.22 7.73 -8.68
CA LEU A 124 -26.34 8.66 -8.66
C LEU A 124 -27.10 8.70 -7.32
N GLY A 125 -26.77 7.82 -6.37
CA GLY A 125 -27.41 7.73 -5.05
C GLY A 125 -28.83 7.19 -5.10
N VAL A 126 -29.18 6.44 -6.16
CA VAL A 126 -30.53 5.89 -6.38
C VAL A 126 -30.66 4.49 -5.77
N VAL A 127 -29.56 3.75 -5.63
CA VAL A 127 -29.51 2.40 -5.05
C VAL A 127 -28.43 2.24 -3.99
N ASP A 128 -28.70 1.38 -3.01
CA ASP A 128 -27.76 1.00 -1.94
C ASP A 128 -26.76 -0.10 -2.36
N GLU A 129 -26.00 -0.62 -1.39
CA GLU A 129 -25.02 -1.70 -1.63
C GLU A 129 -25.67 -3.03 -2.06
N ASP A 130 -26.93 -3.24 -1.70
CA ASP A 130 -27.73 -4.44 -1.94
C ASP A 130 -28.63 -4.31 -3.19
N GLY A 131 -28.59 -3.15 -3.85
CA GLY A 131 -29.37 -2.83 -5.04
C GLY A 131 -30.84 -2.50 -4.74
N ASN A 132 -31.16 -2.13 -3.50
CA ASN A 132 -32.47 -1.59 -3.15
C ASN A 132 -32.49 -0.08 -3.42
N PRO A 133 -33.66 0.49 -3.79
CA PRO A 133 -33.82 1.94 -3.90
C PRO A 133 -33.57 2.63 -2.56
N LEU A 134 -32.80 3.74 -2.59
CA LEU A 134 -32.60 4.66 -1.46
C LEU A 134 -33.75 5.66 -1.33
#